data_AF-S9NYJ8-F1
#
_entry.id   AF-S9NYJ8-F1
#
_cell.length_a   1.000
_cell.length_b   1.000
_cell.length_c   1.000
_cell.angle_alpha   90.00
_cell.angle_beta   90.00
_cell.angle_gamma   90.00
#
_symmetry.space_group_name_H-M   'P 1'
#
loop_
_entity.id
_entity.type
_entity.pdbx_description
1 polymer ?
#
loop_
_entity_poly.entity_id
_entity_poly.type
_entity_poly.pdbx_seq_one_letter_code
_entity_poly.pdbx_strand_id
1 'polypeptide(L)'
;MASNDVQLFPVDVEGQAEPYYLLVVARTVRCIDDAACEEVRLWTPEDGRPEKVGRYRAVSGLRIDKSRVGDARVFRLWGWHPALIVDGETKEALERIGISGGRFDEV
;
A
#
# COMPACT_ATOMS: atom_id res chain seq x y z
N MET A 1 -15.67 -9.16 1.95
CA MET A 1 -15.67 -8.69 0.55
C MET A 1 -14.82 -7.43 0.49
N ALA A 2 -13.82 -7.33 -0.39
CA ALA A 2 -12.98 -6.13 -0.55
C ALA A 2 -13.75 -4.88 -1.09
N SER A 3 -15.06 -5.03 -1.33
CA SER A 3 -15.91 -4.04 -2.02
C SER A 3 -16.08 -2.70 -1.31
N ASN A 4 -15.89 -2.61 0.01
CA ASN A 4 -16.04 -1.33 0.72
C ASN A 4 -14.74 -0.51 0.78
N ASP A 5 -13.59 -1.16 0.62
CA ASP A 5 -12.27 -0.53 0.79
C ASP A 5 -11.66 -0.07 -0.54
N VAL A 6 -12.34 -0.41 -1.64
CA VAL A 6 -11.93 -0.20 -3.02
C VAL A 6 -13.04 0.51 -3.80
N GLN A 7 -12.68 1.52 -4.58
CA GLN A 7 -13.55 2.18 -5.54
C GLN A 7 -12.91 2.12 -6.93
N LEU A 8 -13.73 1.96 -7.96
CA LEU A 8 -13.31 1.93 -9.35
C LEU A 8 -13.99 3.08 -10.09
N PHE A 9 -13.19 3.96 -10.67
CA PHE A 9 -13.68 5.05 -11.50
C PHE A 9 -13.27 4.78 -12.95
N PRO A 10 -14.20 4.73 -13.92
CA PRO A 10 -13.83 4.57 -15.31
C PRO A 10 -13.02 5.78 -15.78
N VAL A 11 -11.98 5.54 -16.57
CA VAL A 11 -11.12 6.59 -17.14
C VAL A 11 -10.76 6.23 -18.57
N ASP A 12 -10.61 7.26 -19.40
CA ASP A 12 -10.06 7.13 -20.75
C ASP A 12 -8.53 7.19 -20.68
N VAL A 13 -7.86 6.25 -21.35
CA VAL A 13 -6.40 6.24 -21.49
C VAL A 13 -6.07 6.48 -22.95
N GLU A 14 -5.33 7.54 -23.24
CA GLU A 14 -4.96 7.91 -24.60
C GLU A 14 -4.22 6.75 -25.31
N GLY A 15 -4.67 6.40 -26.51
CA GLY A 15 -4.10 5.32 -27.30
C GLY A 15 -4.55 3.91 -26.91
N GLN A 16 -5.48 3.78 -25.95
CA GLN A 16 -6.10 2.50 -25.58
C GLN A 16 -7.58 2.48 -25.97
N ALA A 17 -8.05 1.35 -26.51
CA ALA A 17 -9.45 1.18 -26.91
C ALA A 17 -10.29 0.47 -25.83
N GLU A 18 -9.62 -0.30 -24.98
CA GLU A 18 -10.21 -1.04 -23.88
C GLU A 18 -10.57 -0.13 -22.69
N PRO A 19 -11.58 -0.49 -21.89
CA PRO A 19 -11.93 0.28 -20.71
C PRO A 19 -10.87 0.14 -19.61
N TYR A 20 -10.40 1.28 -19.10
CA TYR A 20 -9.53 1.34 -17.93
C TYR A 20 -10.28 1.92 -16.72
N TYR A 21 -9.82 1.54 -15.53
CA TYR A 21 -10.36 2.00 -14.27
C TYR A 21 -9.24 2.51 -13.37
N LEU A 22 -9.48 3.66 -12.74
CA LEU A 22 -8.67 4.13 -11.64
C LEU A 22 -9.10 3.40 -10.37
N LEU A 23 -8.16 2.62 -9.82
CA LEU A 23 -8.31 1.91 -8.56
C LEU A 23 -8.01 2.86 -7.39
N VAL A 24 -9.04 3.23 -6.62
CA VAL A 24 -8.88 3.95 -5.35
C VAL A 24 -8.96 2.95 -4.21
N VAL A 25 -7.91 2.91 -3.38
CA VAL A 25 -7.89 2.15 -2.13
C VAL A 25 -7.97 3.15 -0.98
N ALA A 26 -9.15 3.26 -0.39
CA ALA A 26 -9.46 4.31 0.58
C ALA A 26 -9.04 3.92 2.01
N ARG A 27 -9.02 2.62 2.32
CA ARG A 27 -8.67 2.15 3.65
C ARG A 27 -7.19 2.35 3.93
N THR A 28 -6.92 3.04 5.03
CA THR A 28 -5.56 3.28 5.54
C THR A 28 -5.43 2.61 6.91
N VAL A 29 -4.37 1.82 7.11
CA VAL A 29 -4.16 1.05 8.34
C VAL A 29 -2.80 1.39 8.95
N ARG A 30 -2.78 1.67 10.26
CA ARG A 30 -1.55 1.94 11.02
C ARG A 30 -1.00 0.64 11.62
N CYS A 31 -0.36 -0.16 10.78
CA CYS A 31 0.15 -1.49 11.14
C CYS A 31 1.62 -1.74 10.82
N ILE A 32 2.41 -0.73 10.41
CA ILE A 32 3.86 -0.91 10.28
C ILE A 32 4.43 -1.31 11.65
N ASP A 33 5.19 -2.39 11.67
CA ASP A 33 5.96 -2.80 12.84
C ASP A 33 7.36 -2.21 12.72
N ASP A 34 7.54 -1.02 13.28
CA ASP A 34 8.79 -0.27 13.19
C ASP A 34 9.99 -1.05 13.75
N ALA A 35 9.76 -1.92 14.73
CA ALA A 35 10.82 -2.70 15.38
C ALA A 35 11.21 -3.95 14.58
N ALA A 36 10.29 -4.49 13.78
CA ALA A 36 10.55 -5.66 12.93
C ALA A 36 11.05 -5.28 11.53
N CYS A 37 10.86 -4.04 11.09
CA CYS A 37 11.44 -3.54 9.84
C CYS A 37 12.97 -3.57 9.89
N GLU A 38 13.62 -3.77 8.74
CA GLU A 38 15.09 -3.70 8.64
C GLU A 38 15.59 -2.28 8.96
N GLU A 39 14.89 -1.26 8.45
CA GLU A 39 15.21 0.13 8.75
C GLU A 39 13.95 1.00 8.70
N VAL A 40 13.82 1.90 9.69
CA VAL A 40 12.82 2.97 9.69
C VAL A 40 13.54 4.30 9.90
N ARG A 41 13.39 5.20 8.94
CA ARG A 41 13.86 6.59 9.06
C ARG A 41 12.66 7.52 9.16
N LEU A 42 12.64 8.34 10.20
CA LEU A 42 11.70 9.45 10.33
C LEU A 42 12.39 10.75 9.92
N TRP A 43 11.60 11.73 9.49
CA TRP A 43 12.10 13.09 9.36
C TRP A 43 12.45 13.66 10.74
N THR A 44 13.64 14.24 10.86
CA THR A 44 14.10 14.91 12.09
C THR A 44 14.15 16.43 11.90
N PRO A 45 14.23 17.24 12.97
CA PRO A 45 14.36 18.69 12.86
C PRO A 45 15.56 19.12 12.00
N GLU A 46 16.66 18.36 12.04
CA GLU A 46 17.89 18.63 11.31
C GLU A 46 17.73 18.51 9.78
N ASP A 47 16.70 17.79 9.31
CA ASP A 47 16.39 17.64 7.89
C ASP A 47 15.78 18.92 7.26
N GLY A 48 15.49 19.96 8.06
CA GLY A 48 15.01 21.26 7.57
C GLY A 48 13.58 21.27 7.02
N ARG A 49 12.77 20.25 7.35
CA ARG A 49 11.36 20.12 6.93
C ARG A 49 10.44 19.97 8.14
N PRO A 50 10.17 21.07 8.87
CA PRO A 50 9.42 21.02 10.13
C PRO A 50 8.03 20.40 9.98
N GLU A 51 7.38 20.56 8.81
CA GLU A 51 6.06 20.02 8.51
C GLU A 51 6.03 18.48 8.41
N LYS A 52 7.20 17.85 8.25
CA LYS A 52 7.34 16.40 8.09
C LYS A 52 7.91 15.71 9.32
N VAL A 53 8.45 16.44 10.30
CA VAL A 53 9.10 15.86 11.48
C VAL A 53 8.20 14.81 12.13
N GLY A 54 8.77 13.64 12.42
CA GLY A 54 8.07 12.49 12.98
C GLY A 54 7.27 11.65 11.98
N ARG A 55 7.19 12.03 10.69
CA ARG A 55 6.61 11.20 9.63
C ARG A 55 7.67 10.26 9.05
N TYR A 56 7.23 9.15 8.46
CA TYR A 56 8.13 8.26 7.73
C TYR A 56 8.80 8.99 6.56
N ARG A 57 10.12 8.87 6.52
CA ARG A 57 10.98 9.31 5.42
C ARG A 57 11.38 8.14 4.53
N ALA A 58 11.77 7.02 5.13
CA ALA A 58 12.09 5.77 4.44
C ALA A 58 11.77 4.57 5.33
N VAL A 59 11.37 3.46 4.70
CA VAL A 59 11.18 2.16 5.33
C VAL A 59 11.84 1.13 4.43
N SER A 60 12.72 0.30 4.99
CA SER A 60 13.39 -0.82 4.32
C SER A 60 13.01 -2.11 5.03
N GLY A 61 12.92 -3.21 4.27
CA GLY A 61 12.50 -4.51 4.81
C GLY A 61 11.17 -4.44 5.55
N LEU A 62 10.15 -3.85 4.90
CA LEU A 62 8.84 -3.58 5.49
C LEU A 62 8.26 -4.82 6.20
N ARG A 63 7.92 -4.66 7.48
CA ARG A 63 7.15 -5.62 8.28
C ARG A 63 5.90 -4.97 8.85
N ILE A 64 4.83 -5.75 8.96
CA ILE A 64 3.56 -5.30 9.52
C ILE A 64 3.12 -6.17 10.71
N ASP A 65 2.52 -5.53 11.70
CA ASP A 65 1.80 -6.20 12.79
C ASP A 65 0.44 -6.65 12.27
N LYS A 66 0.34 -7.95 11.91
CA LYS A 66 -0.88 -8.56 11.38
C LYS A 66 -2.07 -8.47 12.34
N SER A 67 -1.83 -8.36 13.65
CA SER A 67 -2.91 -8.20 14.63
C SER A 67 -3.63 -6.84 14.51
N ARG A 68 -2.98 -5.83 13.92
CA ARG A 68 -3.54 -4.48 13.68
C ARG A 68 -4.23 -4.33 12.33
N VAL A 69 -4.13 -5.33 11.45
CA VAL A 69 -4.73 -5.29 10.11
C VAL A 69 -6.24 -5.45 10.15
N GLY A 70 -6.75 -6.22 11.14
CA GLY A 70 -8.17 -6.53 11.24
C GLY A 70 -8.65 -7.36 10.06
N ASP A 71 -9.77 -6.97 9.47
CA ASP A 71 -10.39 -7.63 8.31
C ASP A 71 -9.99 -7.02 6.95
N ALA A 72 -9.00 -6.12 6.94
CA ALA A 72 -8.57 -5.43 5.72
C ALA A 72 -7.94 -6.41 4.72
N ARG A 73 -8.50 -6.49 3.52
CA ARG A 73 -7.98 -7.33 2.43
C ARG A 73 -7.12 -6.56 1.44
N VAL A 74 -7.41 -5.27 1.26
CA VAL A 74 -6.67 -4.34 0.39
C VAL A 74 -6.61 -2.99 1.09
N PHE A 75 -5.40 -2.46 1.36
CA PHE A 75 -5.26 -1.21 2.09
C PHE A 75 -3.92 -0.50 1.84
N ARG A 76 -3.87 0.79 2.19
CA ARG A 76 -2.66 1.61 2.25
C ARG A 76 -2.10 1.63 3.67
N LEU A 77 -0.78 1.68 3.79
CA LEU A 77 -0.15 1.89 5.09
C LEU A 77 -0.32 3.35 5.53
N TRP A 78 -0.58 3.55 6.82
CA TRP A 78 -0.63 4.88 7.41
C TRP A 78 0.78 5.50 7.44
N GLY A 79 0.91 6.73 6.93
CA GLY A 79 2.13 7.52 7.06
C GLY A 79 3.26 7.18 6.08
N TRP A 80 3.22 6.02 5.41
CA TRP A 80 4.18 5.61 4.37
C TRP A 80 3.45 4.99 3.18
N HIS A 81 3.31 5.74 2.09
CA HIS A 81 2.37 5.45 1.00
C HIS A 81 2.89 4.66 -0.23
N PRO A 82 4.20 4.34 -0.41
CA PRO A 82 4.66 3.58 -1.58
C PRO A 82 4.02 2.21 -1.76
N ALA A 83 3.73 1.47 -0.68
CA ALA A 83 3.16 0.13 -0.78
C ALA A 83 1.63 0.14 -0.84
N LEU A 84 1.08 -0.78 -1.64
CA LEU A 84 -0.31 -1.22 -1.60
C LEU A 84 -0.31 -2.63 -1.04
N ILE A 85 -1.00 -2.85 0.09
CA ILE A 85 -1.05 -4.15 0.75
C ILE A 85 -2.30 -4.90 0.27
N VAL A 86 -2.11 -6.16 -0.09
CA VAL A 86 -3.18 -7.10 -0.42
C VAL A 86 -3.01 -8.37 0.39
N ASP A 87 -4.10 -9.06 0.70
CA ASP A 87 -4.04 -10.38 1.33
C ASP A 87 -3.55 -11.47 0.35
N GLY A 88 -3.23 -12.65 0.90
CA GLY A 88 -2.71 -13.77 0.11
C GLY A 88 -3.69 -14.25 -0.97
N GLU A 89 -4.99 -14.32 -0.66
CA GLU A 89 -6.00 -14.76 -1.64
C GLU A 89 -6.11 -13.78 -2.83
N THR A 90 -6.06 -12.47 -2.58
CA THR A 90 -6.06 -11.44 -3.63
C THR A 90 -4.80 -11.52 -4.48
N LYS A 91 -3.62 -11.69 -3.84
CA LYS A 91 -2.35 -11.90 -4.53
C LYS A 91 -2.41 -13.11 -5.46
N GLU A 92 -2.83 -14.27 -4.95
CA GLU A 92 -2.94 -15.50 -5.71
C GLU A 92 -3.91 -15.37 -6.89
N ALA A 93 -5.04 -14.67 -6.70
CA ALA A 93 -5.98 -14.39 -7.78
C ALA A 93 -5.34 -13.54 -8.88
N LEU A 94 -4.62 -12.47 -8.52
CA LEU A 94 -3.90 -11.60 -9.46
C LEU A 94 -2.81 -12.35 -10.24
N GLU A 95 -2.06 -13.23 -9.57
CA GLU A 95 -1.05 -14.07 -10.22
C GLU A 95 -1.69 -15.08 -11.18
N ARG A 96 -2.80 -15.72 -10.78
CA ARG A 96 -3.50 -16.72 -11.59
C ARG A 96 -4.08 -16.16 -12.88
N ILE A 97 -4.58 -14.92 -12.85
CA ILE A 97 -5.10 -14.25 -14.05
C ILE A 97 -4.00 -13.65 -14.93
N GLY A 98 -2.73 -13.70 -14.49
CA GLY A 98 -1.59 -13.27 -15.29
C GLY A 98 -1.53 -11.75 -15.51
N ILE A 99 -1.71 -10.95 -14.45
CA ILE A 99 -1.60 -9.49 -14.57
C ILE A 99 -0.23 -9.06 -15.13
N SER A 100 -0.23 -7.95 -15.88
CA SER A 100 1.00 -7.33 -16.37
C SER A 100 1.60 -6.39 -15.33
N GLY A 101 2.93 -6.34 -15.26
CA GLY A 101 3.69 -5.39 -14.42
C GLY A 101 3.57 -5.59 -12.90
N GLY A 102 2.87 -6.62 -12.43
CA GLY A 102 2.73 -6.94 -11.01
C GLY A 102 4.03 -7.49 -10.42
N ARG A 103 4.44 -6.93 -9.28
CA ARG A 103 5.48 -7.48 -8.41
C ARG A 103 4.92 -7.54 -6.99
N PHE A 104 5.12 -8.67 -6.32
CA PHE A 104 4.69 -8.88 -4.94
C PHE A 104 5.91 -9.24 -4.09
N ASP A 105 6.03 -8.57 -2.95
CA ASP A 105 7.03 -8.87 -1.92
C ASP A 105 6.26 -9.13 -0.62
N GLU A 106 6.64 -10.18 0.12
CA GLU A 106 5.98 -10.54 1.39
C GLU A 106 6.41 -9.58 2.51
N VAL A 107 5.45 -9.18 3.35
CA VAL A 107 5.64 -8.23 4.47
C VAL A 107 5.18 -8.79 5.80
#